data_AF-A0A1H9WVA3-F1
#
_entry.id   AF-A0A1H9WVA3-F1
#
_cell.length_a   1.000
_cell.length_b   1.000
_cell.length_c   1.000
_cell.angle_alpha   90.00
_cell.angle_beta   90.00
_cell.angle_gamma   90.00
#
_symmetry.space_group_name_H-M   'P 1'
#
loop_
_entity.id
_entity.type
_entity.pdbx_description
1 polymer ?
#
loop_
_entity_poly.entity_id
_entity_poly.type
_entity_poly.pdbx_seq_one_letter_code
_entity_poly.pdbx_strand_id
1 'polypeptide(L)' 'MRTRQEISGLFDGLELIDPGVVYLPEWRPDHGDEIGDASGASTFAGVARKLR' A
#
# COMPACT_ATOMS: atom_id res chain seq x y z
N MET A 1 -12.35 -9.55 -5.10
CA MET A 1 -11.33 -8.53 -4.78
C MET A 1 -10.32 -9.19 -3.83
N ARG A 2 -9.01 -8.96 -4.01
CA ARG A 2 -8.02 -9.50 -3.07
C ARG A 2 -8.05 -8.69 -1.76
N THR A 3 -7.86 -9.37 -0.65
CA THR A 3 -7.66 -8.77 0.67
C THR A 3 -6.28 -8.10 0.75
N ARG A 4 -6.11 -7.19 1.73
CA ARG A 4 -4.79 -6.58 2.03
C ARG A 4 -3.71 -7.63 2.30
N GLN A 5 -4.07 -8.74 2.96
CA GLN A 5 -3.15 -9.84 3.25
C GLN A 5 -2.73 -10.58 1.97
N GLU A 6 -3.67 -10.90 1.08
CA GLU A 6 -3.36 -11.51 -0.22
C GLU A 6 -2.50 -10.60 -1.10
N ILE A 7 -2.73 -9.28 -1.07
CA ILE A 7 -1.86 -8.30 -1.76
C ILE A 7 -0.46 -8.26 -1.11
N SER A 8 -0.39 -8.28 0.22
CA SER A 8 0.89 -8.26 0.95
C SER A 8 1.76 -9.47 0.62
N GLY A 9 1.16 -10.66 0.47
CA GLY A 9 1.89 -11.88 0.06
C GLY A 9 2.47 -11.82 -1.36
N LEU A 10 2.00 -10.91 -2.22
CA LEU A 10 2.64 -10.70 -3.54
C LEU A 10 4.05 -10.10 -3.41
N PHE A 11 4.39 -9.53 -2.25
CA PHE A 11 5.70 -8.96 -1.95
C PHE A 11 6.63 -9.94 -1.23
N ASP A 12 6.24 -11.21 -1.04
CA ASP A 12 7.08 -12.21 -0.39
C ASP A 12 8.46 -12.32 -1.07
N GLY A 13 9.53 -12.29 -0.26
CA GLY A 13 10.92 -12.29 -0.75
C GLY A 13 11.45 -10.93 -1.20
N LEU A 14 10.66 -9.86 -1.09
CA LEU A 14 11.08 -8.48 -1.28
C LEU A 14 11.08 -7.73 0.05
N GLU A 15 11.80 -6.60 0.08
CA GLU A 15 11.76 -5.69 1.23
C GLU A 15 10.67 -4.65 1.00
N LEU A 16 9.55 -4.81 1.69
CA LEU A 16 8.42 -3.89 1.62
C LEU A 16 8.78 -2.56 2.27
N ILE A 17 8.57 -1.45 1.54
CA ILE A 17 8.90 -0.10 1.98
C ILE A 17 7.71 0.50 2.74
N ASP A 18 8.00 1.20 3.83
CA ASP A 18 7.02 1.96 4.61
C ASP A 18 6.21 2.93 3.71
N PRO A 19 4.86 2.96 3.81
CA PRO A 19 4.02 2.39 4.89
C PRO A 19 3.56 0.95 4.67
N GLY A 20 4.10 0.24 3.69
CA GLY A 20 3.67 -1.10 3.32
C GLY A 20 2.49 -1.11 2.35
N VAL A 21 1.58 -2.07 2.52
CA VAL A 21 0.35 -2.15 1.70
C VAL A 21 -0.77 -1.37 2.39
N VAL A 22 -1.15 -0.24 1.80
CA VAL A 22 -2.17 0.69 2.28
C VAL A 22 -3.22 0.97 1.22
N TYR A 23 -4.35 1.60 1.56
CA TYR A 23 -5.26 2.08 0.52
C TYR A 23 -4.55 3.15 -0.32
N LEU A 24 -4.85 3.21 -1.62
CA LEU A 24 -4.11 4.08 -2.54
C LEU A 24 -3.99 5.55 -2.07
N PRO A 25 -5.03 6.21 -1.52
CA PRO A 25 -4.91 7.58 -1.01
C PRO A 25 -3.97 7.72 0.20
N GLU A 26 -3.73 6.65 0.95
CA GLU A 26 -2.86 6.66 2.14
C GLU A 26 -1.37 6.51 1.80
N TRP A 27 -1.05 6.17 0.55
CA TRP A 27 0.34 5.90 0.16
C TRP A 27 1.09 7.20 -0.11
N ARG A 28 1.93 7.62 0.85
CA ARG A 28 2.81 8.80 0.77
C ARG A 28 2.12 10.02 0.12
N PRO A 29 1.00 10.49 0.71
CA PRO A 29 0.28 11.65 0.21
C PRO A 29 1.19 12.88 0.12
N ASP A 30 0.84 13.78 -0.78
CA ASP A 30 1.50 15.08 -0.86
C ASP A 30 0.96 16.01 0.23
N HIS A 31 1.73 17.07 0.53
CA HIS A 31 1.30 18.04 1.53
C HIS A 31 0.01 18.73 1.07
N GLY A 32 -1.03 18.63 1.89
CA GLY A 32 -2.34 19.26 1.64
C GLY A 32 -3.40 18.29 1.12
N ASP A 33 -3.06 17.03 0.88
CA ASP A 33 -4.05 16.00 0.59
C ASP A 33 -4.91 15.71 1.84
N GLU A 34 -6.22 15.89 1.70
CA GLU A 34 -7.18 15.50 2.72
C GLU A 34 -7.54 14.02 2.56
N ILE A 35 -6.80 13.14 3.25
CA ILE A 35 -7.16 11.73 3.32
C ILE A 35 -8.31 11.57 4.33
N GLY A 36 -9.53 11.41 3.81
CA GLY A 36 -10.70 11.00 4.58
C GLY A 36 -10.67 9.51 4.97
N ASP A 37 -11.83 8.90 5.20
CA ASP A 37 -11.90 7.46 5.43
C ASP A 37 -11.52 6.69 4.14
N ALA A 38 -10.29 6.18 4.10
CA ALA A 38 -9.76 5.44 2.97
C ALA A 38 -10.30 4.00 2.89
N SER A 39 -11.07 3.52 3.88
CA SER A 39 -11.62 2.16 3.89
C SER A 39 -12.60 1.88 2.74
N GLY A 40 -13.20 2.94 2.17
CA GLY A 40 -14.03 2.89 0.97
C GLY A 40 -13.26 2.79 -0.35
N ALA A 41 -11.93 2.94 -0.34
CA ALA A 41 -11.12 2.82 -1.55
C ALA A 41 -11.06 1.37 -2.03
N SER A 42 -11.27 1.16 -3.34
CA SER A 42 -11.24 -0.18 -3.96
C SER A 42 -9.83 -0.65 -4.32
N THR A 43 -8.81 0.18 -4.09
CA THR A 43 -7.44 -0.04 -4.56
C THR A 43 -6.44 0.06 -3.41
N PHE A 44 -5.50 -0.88 -3.38
CA PHE A 44 -4.33 -0.85 -2.50
C PHE A 44 -3.08 -0.40 -3.27
N ALA A 45 -2.13 0.22 -2.57
CA ALA A 45 -0.80 0.55 -3.05
C ALA A 45 0.26 -0.05 -2.12
N GLY A 46 1.39 -0.47 -2.70
CA GLY A 46 2.55 -0.97 -1.97
C GLY A 46 3.77 -0.97 -2.88
N VAL A 47 4.94 -0.67 -2.32
CA VAL A 47 6.22 -0.63 -3.04
C VAL A 47 7.23 -1.47 -2.27
N ALA A 48 7.99 -2.30 -2.99
CA ALA A 48 9.05 -3.09 -2.39
C ALA A 48 10.33 -3.02 -3.20
N ARG A 49 11.46 -3.15 -2.51
CA ARG A 49 12.79 -3.25 -3.09
C ARG A 49 13.15 -4.72 -3.26
N LYS A 50 13.68 -5.06 -4.44
CA LYS A 50 14.33 -6.35 -4.66
C LYS A 50 15.70 -6.35 -3.99
N LEU A 51 15.92 -7.32 -3.11
CA LEU A 51 17.23 -7.56 -2.51
C LEU A 51 18.17 -8.12 -3.58
N ARG A 52 19.39 -7.59 -3.65
CA ARG A 52 20.42 -8.03 -4.60
C ARG A 52 21.16 -9.25 -4.07
#